data_AF-A0A3B9FI81-F1
#
_entry.id   AF-A0A3B9FI81-F1
#
_cell.length_a   1.000
_cell.length_b   1.000
_cell.length_c   1.000
_cell.angle_alpha   90.00
_cell.angle_beta   90.00
_cell.angle_gamma   90.00
#
_symmetry.space_group_name_H-M   'P 1'
#
loop_
_entity.id
_entity.type
_entity.pdbx_description
1 polymer ?
#
loop_
_entity_poly.entity_id
_entity_poly.type
_entity_poly.pdbx_seq_one_letter_code
_entity_poly.pdbx_strand_id
1 'polypeptide(L)'
;LCVGIGVFPSLLYSILPYAVDYHPYDAGHVTSQMQLLIFAMLAFVVLVRLKLYPPEIPSTVLNSDWFYRRLAPAVGLPLLRGIMLVWGSFLCQMRGFINAIWDTLDRIMHSPLTGPTVSGRAVLIQAGLLALLLLIGYVAAG
;
A
#
# COMPACT_ATOMS: atom_id res chain seq x y z
N LEU A 1 -12.54 -25.90 9.61
CA LEU A 1 -12.07 -25.34 8.32
C LEU A 1 -10.90 -26.16 7.75
N CYS A 2 -9.77 -26.28 8.45
CA CYS A 2 -8.55 -26.90 7.92
C CYS A 2 -8.72 -28.36 7.51
N VAL A 3 -9.42 -29.17 8.30
CA VAL A 3 -9.69 -30.59 7.96
C VAL A 3 -10.53 -30.70 6.69
N GLY A 4 -11.53 -29.83 6.52
CA GLY A 4 -12.37 -29.82 5.32
C GLY A 4 -11.60 -29.43 4.06
N ILE A 5 -10.73 -28.41 4.15
CA ILE A 5 -9.87 -27.98 3.04
C ILE A 5 -8.84 -29.06 2.69
N GLY A 6 -8.28 -29.73 3.70
CA GLY A 6 -7.31 -30.81 3.50
C GLY A 6 -7.94 -32.04 2.85
N VAL A 7 -9.08 -32.51 3.35
CA VAL A 7 -9.75 -33.72 2.83
C VAL A 7 -10.35 -33.50 1.44
N PHE A 8 -10.84 -32.30 1.14
CA PHE A 8 -11.48 -31.97 -0.15
C PHE A 8 -10.77 -30.85 -0.91
N PRO A 9 -9.54 -31.09 -1.42
CA PRO A 9 -8.78 -30.06 -2.14
C PRO A 9 -9.42 -29.66 -3.47
N SER A 10 -10.22 -30.56 -4.07
CA SER A 10 -10.96 -30.32 -5.32
C SER A 10 -11.90 -29.11 -5.23
N LEU A 11 -12.51 -28.86 -4.07
CA LEU A 11 -13.39 -27.71 -3.85
C LEU A 11 -12.63 -26.37 -3.92
N LEU A 12 -11.34 -26.36 -3.60
CA LEU A 12 -10.51 -25.17 -3.75
C LEU A 12 -10.06 -24.99 -5.21
N TYR A 13 -9.67 -26.08 -5.86
CA TYR A 13 -9.19 -26.03 -7.25
C TYR A 13 -10.30 -25.69 -8.25
N SER A 14 -11.56 -25.99 -7.96
CA SER A 14 -12.69 -25.61 -8.81
C SER A 14 -12.96 -24.11 -8.88
N ILE A 15 -12.43 -23.33 -7.94
CA ILE A 15 -12.57 -21.86 -7.90
C ILE A 15 -11.49 -21.20 -8.76
N LEU A 16 -10.41 -21.91 -9.10
CA LEU A 16 -9.33 -21.33 -9.91
C LEU A 16 -9.78 -21.17 -11.37
N PRO A 17 -9.47 -20.02 -12.01
CA PRO A 17 -9.84 -19.75 -13.40
C PRO A 17 -9.03 -20.54 -14.44
N TYR A 18 -8.06 -21.35 -14.00
CA TYR A 18 -7.17 -22.15 -14.85
C TYR A 18 -7.16 -23.60 -14.39
N ALA A 19 -7.01 -24.54 -15.32
CA ALA A 19 -6.95 -25.96 -15.02
C ALA A 19 -5.65 -26.32 -14.30
N VAL A 20 -5.76 -26.99 -13.15
CA VAL A 20 -4.63 -27.48 -12.35
C VAL A 20 -4.79 -28.99 -12.19
N ASP A 21 -3.88 -29.75 -12.78
CA ASP A 21 -3.82 -31.21 -12.62
C ASP A 21 -2.77 -31.56 -11.57
N TYR A 22 -3.11 -31.33 -10.30
CA TYR A 22 -2.23 -31.59 -9.16
C TYR A 22 -2.92 -32.50 -8.15
N HIS A 23 -2.28 -33.65 -7.86
CA HIS A 23 -2.77 -34.65 -6.93
C HIS A 23 -1.99 -34.57 -5.60
N PRO A 24 -2.49 -33.85 -4.57
CA PRO A 24 -1.77 -33.65 -3.31
C PRO A 24 -1.55 -34.93 -2.50
N TYR A 25 -2.39 -35.96 -2.70
CA TYR A 25 -2.34 -37.24 -2.00
C TYR A 25 -1.87 -38.37 -2.92
N ASP A 26 -0.80 -38.14 -3.66
CA ASP A 26 -0.13 -39.22 -4.38
C ASP A 26 0.71 -40.07 -3.40
N ALA A 27 0.87 -41.36 -3.71
CA ALA A 27 1.66 -42.30 -2.92
C ALA A 27 3.08 -41.79 -2.69
N GLY A 28 3.72 -41.17 -3.70
CA GLY A 28 5.06 -40.59 -3.56
C GLY A 28 5.11 -39.41 -2.57
N HIS A 29 4.14 -38.51 -2.62
CA HIS A 29 4.07 -37.36 -1.71
C HIS A 29 3.82 -37.82 -0.27
N VAL A 30 2.89 -38.75 -0.06
CA VAL A 30 2.56 -39.22 1.30
C VAL A 30 3.71 -40.03 1.89
N THR A 31 4.32 -40.94 1.13
CA THR A 31 5.42 -41.79 1.60
C THR A 31 6.66 -40.98 1.98
N SER A 32 7.05 -40.01 1.15
CA SER A 32 8.20 -39.13 1.45
C SER A 32 7.97 -38.30 2.72
N GLN A 33 6.76 -37.75 2.92
CA GLN A 33 6.43 -36.99 4.13
C GLN A 33 6.41 -37.89 5.37
N MET A 34 5.88 -39.10 5.28
CA MET A 34 5.94 -40.08 6.38
C MET A 34 7.39 -40.47 6.70
N GLN A 35 8.24 -40.67 5.69
CA GLN A 35 9.65 -40.96 5.88
C GLN A 35 10.35 -39.84 6.65
N LEU A 36 10.14 -38.57 6.27
CA LEU A 36 10.71 -37.42 6.99
C LEU A 36 10.23 -37.34 8.44
N LEU A 37 8.93 -37.58 8.68
CA LEU A 37 8.36 -37.60 10.03
C LEU A 37 8.97 -38.72 10.89
N ILE A 38 9.09 -39.93 10.34
CA ILE A 38 9.70 -41.07 11.05
C ILE A 38 11.17 -40.78 11.38
N PHE A 39 11.95 -40.24 10.44
CA PHE A 39 13.34 -39.89 10.70
C PHE A 39 13.50 -38.74 11.69
N ALA A 40 12.63 -37.72 11.65
CA ALA A 40 12.62 -36.65 12.64
C ALA A 40 12.30 -37.19 14.04
N MET A 41 11.27 -38.04 14.16
CA MET A 41 10.93 -38.70 15.43
C MET A 41 12.09 -39.56 15.94
N LEU A 42 12.72 -40.35 15.07
CA LEU A 42 13.88 -41.16 15.42
C LEU A 42 15.03 -40.29 15.94
N ALA A 43 15.34 -39.16 15.28
CA ALA A 43 16.38 -38.24 15.72
C ALA A 43 16.10 -37.70 17.13
N PHE A 44 14.86 -37.28 17.42
CA PHE A 44 14.48 -36.84 18.77
C PHE A 44 14.55 -37.97 19.79
N VAL A 45 14.08 -39.17 19.47
CA VAL A 45 14.16 -40.35 20.36
C VAL A 45 15.61 -40.69 20.70
N VAL A 46 16.51 -40.65 19.72
CA VAL A 46 17.94 -40.88 19.93
C VAL A 46 18.55 -39.79 20.82
N LEU A 47 18.25 -38.51 20.58
CA LEU A 47 18.73 -37.40 21.42
C LEU A 47 18.27 -37.52 22.88
N VAL A 48 17.01 -37.90 23.10
CA VAL A 48 16.45 -38.13 24.44
C VAL A 48 17.12 -39.34 25.11
N ARG A 49 17.31 -40.45 24.39
CA ARG A 49 17.97 -41.65 24.92
C ARG A 49 19.44 -41.41 25.27
N LEU A 50 20.14 -40.58 24.50
CA LEU A 50 21.52 -40.19 24.77
C LEU A 50 21.66 -39.11 25.86
N LYS A 51 20.55 -38.63 26.44
CA LYS A 51 20.51 -37.52 27.41
C LYS A 51 21.17 -36.23 26.91
N LEU A 52 21.23 -36.05 25.59
CA LEU A 52 21.72 -34.83 24.93
C LEU A 52 20.60 -33.79 24.73
N TYR A 53 19.36 -34.16 25.08
CA TYR A 53 18.23 -33.25 24.98
C TYR A 53 18.26 -32.22 26.12
N PRO A 54 18.29 -30.90 25.82
CA PRO A 54 18.31 -29.85 26.83
C PRO A 54 17.01 -29.83 27.67
N PRO A 55 17.07 -29.44 28.95
CA PRO A 55 15.90 -29.37 29.81
C PRO A 55 14.88 -28.34 29.29
N GLU A 56 13.60 -28.64 29.46
CA GLU A 56 12.50 -27.79 29.04
C GLU A 56 12.45 -26.52 29.90
N ILE A 57 12.73 -25.38 29.28
CA ILE A 57 12.58 -24.06 29.91
C ILE A 57 11.15 -23.59 29.61
N PRO A 58 10.35 -23.16 30.62
CA PRO A 58 9.04 -22.60 30.36
C PRO A 58 9.20 -21.31 29.57
N SER A 59 8.94 -21.39 28.27
CA SER A 59 9.02 -20.27 27.33
C SER A 59 7.64 -20.02 26.73
N THR A 60 7.21 -18.75 26.76
CA THR A 60 5.98 -18.35 26.08
C THR A 60 6.33 -17.96 24.65
N VAL A 61 5.87 -18.76 23.68
CA VAL A 61 6.05 -18.47 22.26
C VAL A 61 5.14 -17.31 21.88
N LEU A 62 5.70 -16.10 21.80
CA LEU A 62 4.94 -14.92 21.38
C LEU A 62 4.76 -14.94 19.85
N ASN A 63 3.50 -14.93 19.41
CA ASN A 63 3.20 -14.95 17.99
C ASN A 63 3.40 -13.56 17.37
N SER A 64 4.38 -13.43 16.47
CA SER A 64 4.64 -12.18 15.74
C SER A 64 3.47 -11.76 14.84
N ASP A 65 2.63 -12.70 14.40
CA ASP A 65 1.45 -12.42 13.57
C ASP A 65 0.43 -11.49 14.28
N TRP A 66 0.45 -11.44 15.62
CA TRP A 66 -0.37 -10.48 16.39
C TRP A 66 -0.01 -9.02 16.07
N PHE A 67 1.27 -8.70 15.87
CA PHE A 67 1.70 -7.35 15.50
C PHE A 67 1.11 -6.93 14.17
N TYR A 68 1.13 -7.84 13.19
CA TYR A 68 0.56 -7.56 11.87
C TYR A 68 -0.97 -7.48 11.93
N ARG A 69 -1.65 -8.47 12.53
CA ARG A 69 -3.11 -8.53 12.50
C ARG A 69 -3.81 -7.54 13.41
N ARG A 70 -3.21 -7.21 14.55
CA ARG A 70 -3.87 -6.43 15.59
C ARG A 70 -3.26 -5.04 15.72
N LEU A 71 -1.94 -4.95 15.84
CA LEU A 71 -1.27 -3.69 16.09
C LEU A 71 -1.22 -2.79 14.84
N ALA A 72 -0.94 -3.35 13.66
CA ALA A 72 -0.89 -2.58 12.42
C ALA A 72 -2.22 -1.87 12.07
N PRO A 73 -3.40 -2.53 12.07
CA PRO A 73 -4.65 -1.81 11.83
C PRO A 73 -5.05 -0.92 13.01
N ALA A 74 -4.78 -1.31 14.26
CA ALA A 74 -5.16 -0.52 15.43
C ALA A 74 -4.42 0.83 15.49
N VAL A 75 -3.14 0.87 15.08
CA VAL A 75 -2.32 2.07 15.11
C VAL A 75 -2.25 2.76 13.75
N GLY A 76 -2.16 1.99 12.66
CA GLY A 76 -2.01 2.50 11.31
C GLY A 76 -3.23 3.25 10.80
N LEU A 77 -4.46 2.74 11.03
CA LEU A 77 -5.68 3.43 10.59
C LEU A 77 -5.87 4.81 11.24
N PRO A 78 -5.81 4.97 12.57
CA PRO A 78 -6.00 6.29 13.18
C PRO A 78 -4.88 7.26 12.80
N LEU A 79 -3.63 6.79 12.66
CA LEU A 79 -2.52 7.61 12.21
C LEU A 79 -2.75 8.13 10.78
N LEU A 80 -3.08 7.24 9.84
CA LEU A 80 -3.36 7.62 8.45
C LEU A 80 -4.55 8.55 8.35
N ARG A 81 -5.61 8.34 9.13
CA ARG A 81 -6.76 9.26 9.20
C ARG A 81 -6.34 10.64 9.72
N GLY A 82 -5.54 10.70 10.78
CA GLY A 82 -5.00 11.96 11.31
C GLY A 82 -4.18 12.72 10.27
N ILE A 83 -3.28 12.01 9.57
CA ILE A 83 -2.46 12.57 8.48
C ILE A 83 -3.36 13.11 7.36
N MET A 84 -4.36 12.33 6.93
CA MET A 84 -5.27 12.75 5.86
C MET A 84 -6.15 13.95 6.24
N LEU A 85 -6.54 14.09 7.51
CA LEU A 85 -7.29 15.26 7.99
C LEU A 85 -6.43 16.53 7.96
N VAL A 86 -5.18 16.44 8.44
CA VAL A 86 -4.23 17.55 8.40
C VAL A 86 -3.91 17.93 6.96
N TRP A 87 -3.61 16.93 6.12
CA TRP A 87 -3.30 17.13 4.71
C TRP A 87 -4.48 17.72 3.94
N GLY A 88 -5.69 17.20 4.16
CA GLY A 88 -6.91 17.72 3.56
C GLY A 88 -7.19 19.17 3.97
N SER A 89 -7.00 19.50 5.25
CA SER A 89 -7.16 20.86 5.76
C SER A 89 -6.13 21.81 5.16
N PHE A 90 -4.87 21.37 5.07
CA PHE A 90 -3.79 22.13 4.46
C PHE A 90 -4.04 22.39 2.97
N LEU A 91 -4.43 21.36 2.21
CA LEU A 91 -4.77 21.50 0.80
C LEU A 91 -5.99 22.40 0.58
N CYS A 92 -7.01 22.31 1.44
CA CYS A 92 -8.19 23.18 1.36
C CYS A 92 -7.82 24.64 1.59
N GLN A 93 -6.99 24.91 2.60
CA GLN A 93 -6.50 26.25 2.91
C GLN A 93 -5.65 26.80 1.76
N MET A 94 -4.70 26.02 1.24
CA MET A 94 -3.89 26.38 0.07
C MET A 94 -4.74 26.65 -1.17
N ARG A 95 -5.76 25.82 -1.44
CA ARG A 95 -6.67 26.02 -2.56
C ARG A 95 -7.51 27.28 -2.39
N GLY A 96 -7.95 27.59 -1.16
CA GLY A 96 -8.63 28.83 -0.81
C GLY A 96 -7.77 30.07 -1.08
N PHE A 97 -6.50 30.05 -0.68
CA PHE A 97 -5.55 31.13 -0.97
C PHE A 97 -5.34 31.32 -2.47
N ILE A 98 -5.09 30.23 -3.22
CA ILE A 98 -4.93 30.29 -4.68
C ILE A 98 -6.19 30.86 -5.33
N ASN A 99 -7.38 30.43 -4.91
CA ASN A 99 -8.63 30.97 -5.44
C ASN A 99 -8.83 32.46 -5.09
N ALA A 100 -8.50 32.89 -3.88
CA ALA A 100 -8.59 34.31 -3.50
C ALA A 100 -7.65 35.20 -4.34
N ILE A 101 -6.44 34.72 -4.64
CA ILE A 101 -5.50 35.38 -5.55
C ILE A 101 -6.10 35.47 -6.96
N TRP A 102 -6.66 34.37 -7.46
CA TRP A 102 -7.29 34.39 -8.77
C TRP A 102 -8.52 35.31 -8.81
N ASP A 103 -9.36 35.34 -7.78
CA ASP A 103 -10.58 36.15 -7.75
C ASP A 103 -10.26 37.65 -7.60
N THR A 104 -9.15 38.00 -6.93
CA THR A 104 -8.64 39.37 -6.88
C THR A 104 -8.05 39.81 -8.22
N LEU A 105 -7.25 38.96 -8.87
CA LEU A 105 -6.77 39.18 -10.23
C LEU A 105 -7.95 39.37 -11.20
N ASP A 106 -8.94 38.49 -11.14
CA ASP A 106 -10.11 38.53 -12.02
C ASP A 106 -10.90 39.83 -11.81
N ARG A 107 -11.06 40.28 -10.56
CA ARG A 107 -11.71 41.56 -10.23
C ARG A 107 -10.94 42.77 -10.75
N ILE A 108 -9.61 42.75 -10.72
CA ILE A 108 -8.76 43.83 -11.25
C ILE A 108 -8.90 43.90 -12.78
N MET A 109 -8.92 42.76 -13.47
CA MET A 109 -9.02 42.73 -14.93
C MET A 109 -10.43 42.93 -15.48
N HIS A 110 -11.46 42.70 -14.68
CA HIS A 110 -12.84 43.06 -15.01
C HIS A 110 -13.14 44.55 -14.75
N SER A 111 -12.16 45.38 -14.35
CA SER A 111 -12.36 46.83 -14.28
C SER A 111 -12.55 47.39 -15.72
N PRO A 112 -13.70 48.02 -16.00
CA PRO A 112 -14.10 48.34 -17.38
C PRO A 112 -13.42 49.63 -17.81
N LEU A 113 -12.25 49.55 -18.45
CA LEU A 113 -11.62 50.74 -19.02
C LEU A 113 -11.24 50.68 -20.50
N THR A 114 -11.24 49.53 -21.21
CA THR A 114 -11.39 49.43 -22.69
C THR A 114 -11.09 48.00 -23.19
N GLY A 115 -12.05 47.32 -23.83
CA GLY A 115 -11.80 46.12 -24.68
C GLY A 115 -12.44 44.79 -24.23
N PRO A 116 -12.54 43.79 -25.13
CA PRO A 116 -13.24 42.51 -24.89
C PRO A 116 -12.59 41.74 -23.74
N THR A 117 -13.43 41.23 -22.82
CA THR A 117 -12.97 40.53 -21.63
C THR A 117 -12.26 39.24 -22.00
N VAL A 118 -11.03 39.07 -21.49
CA VAL A 118 -10.22 37.89 -21.73
C VAL A 118 -10.78 36.73 -20.89
N SER A 119 -11.44 35.80 -21.57
CA SER A 119 -12.12 34.66 -20.94
C SER A 119 -11.11 33.63 -20.40
N GLY A 120 -10.89 33.66 -19.09
CA GLY A 120 -10.43 32.51 -18.31
C GLY A 120 -8.98 32.54 -17.80
N ARG A 121 -8.77 31.92 -16.63
CA ARG A 121 -7.48 31.77 -15.92
C ARG A 121 -6.34 31.26 -16.82
N ALA A 122 -6.66 30.40 -17.80
CA ALA A 122 -5.68 29.85 -18.73
C ALA A 122 -5.08 30.90 -19.69
N VAL A 123 -5.89 31.83 -20.18
CA VAL A 123 -5.44 32.86 -21.13
C VAL A 123 -4.54 33.87 -20.43
N LEU A 124 -4.81 34.18 -19.16
CA LEU A 124 -3.98 35.04 -18.32
C LEU A 124 -2.60 34.44 -18.06
N ILE A 125 -2.55 33.15 -17.74
CA ILE A 125 -1.30 32.43 -17.55
C ILE A 125 -0.50 32.44 -18.86
N GLN A 126 -1.15 32.18 -19.99
CA GLN A 126 -0.50 32.17 -21.29
C GLN A 126 0.02 33.56 -21.71
N ALA A 127 -0.77 34.61 -21.49
CA ALA A 127 -0.35 35.98 -21.80
C ALA A 127 0.82 36.44 -20.91
N GLY A 128 0.76 36.12 -19.60
CA GLY A 128 1.86 36.38 -18.67
C GLY A 128 3.13 35.62 -19.02
N LEU A 129 3.01 34.35 -19.43
CA LEU A 129 4.14 33.53 -19.88
C LEU A 129 4.79 34.11 -21.14
N LEU A 130 3.99 34.53 -22.13
CA LEU A 130 4.47 35.15 -23.36
C LEU A 130 5.16 36.49 -23.07
N ALA A 131 4.60 37.33 -22.19
CA ALA A 131 5.21 38.58 -21.78
C ALA A 131 6.56 38.38 -21.07
N LEU A 132 6.64 37.39 -20.18
CA LEU A 132 7.88 37.02 -19.50
C LEU A 132 8.93 36.50 -20.48
N LEU A 133 8.56 35.61 -21.41
CA LEU A 133 9.46 35.11 -22.44
C LEU A 133 10.00 36.22 -23.34
N LEU A 134 9.15 37.18 -23.73
CA LEU A 134 9.57 38.34 -24.51
C LEU A 134 10.56 39.22 -23.73
N LEU A 135 10.33 39.42 -22.44
CA LEU A 135 11.21 40.23 -21.58
C LEU A 135 12.57 39.56 -21.39
N ILE A 136 12.58 38.25 -21.15
CA ILE A 136 13.82 37.45 -21.09
C ILE A 136 14.56 37.49 -22.43
N GLY A 137 13.84 37.32 -23.55
CA GLY A 137 14.42 37.39 -24.88
C GLY A 137 15.00 38.77 -25.20
N TYR A 138 14.34 39.84 -24.80
CA TYR A 138 14.82 41.21 -24.96
C TYR A 138 16.10 41.48 -24.15
N VAL A 139 16.14 41.03 -22.89
CA VAL A 139 17.33 41.18 -22.03
C VAL A 139 18.50 40.30 -22.50
N ALA A 140 18.23 39.14 -23.09
CA ALA A 140 19.27 38.25 -23.61
C ALA A 140 19.80 38.67 -24.99
N ALA A 141 19.03 39.46 -25.74
CA ALA A 141 19.39 39.95 -27.07
C ALA A 141 20.05 41.35 -27.07
N GLY A 142 19.98 42.07 -25.95
CA GLY A 142 20.71 43.32 -25.70
C GLY A 142 22.01 43.07 -24.96
#